data_AF-A0A1H1P2D8-F1
#
_entry.id   AF-A0A1H1P2D8-F1
#
_cell.length_a   1.000
_cell.length_b   1.000
_cell.length_c   1.000
_cell.angle_alpha   90.00
_cell.angle_beta   90.00
_cell.angle_gamma   90.00
#
_symmetry.space_group_name_H-M   'P 1'
#
loop_
_entity.id
_entity.type
_entity.pdbx_description
1 polymer ?
#
loop_
_entity_poly.entity_id
_entity_poly.type
_entity_poly.pdbx_seq_one_letter_code
_entity_poly.pdbx_strand_id
1 'polypeptide(L)'
;MDSAPPYPIGPGQRALAAIVFTDVVSFSRRMHREEVGTLELLERDFEVMRQLAEKHAGTVLKTTGDGLLLYFSSAVQAVGYALILQRQFARRARSGPAGGTLVHRVGIHLGDVFVKDQDVMGDGVNTAARLQAEADPGGICISQTVYDVVKNKLELEVARLTPHGPKSIAETVTIYRVLLEPAAVRPAPAVPPPVYTPPPKPPPAPLSRAQKLAALGVVVLVLAGVADLALQSQLQHGAELARSRAAQAEFDALVAAKGKDPSGSRISEKTAPAATTPPEEGSPDRHIRELLDWVTGVLPRYTKDRPLQLRALPGTFSRDAKLFTDTDHRLYFAEGGAVRQRNLAELKPDALGAVILSVLLDTPEPPSKEVRQGAEAFAKANGLPEMMEALSGPAGRPRP
;
A
#
# COMPACT_ATOMS: atom_id res chain seq x y z
N MET A 1 -14.16 0.26 7.17
CA MET A 1 -13.50 1.41 6.51
C MET A 1 -12.67 2.10 7.58
N ASP A 2 -11.42 1.65 7.75
CA ASP A 2 -10.47 2.29 8.65
C ASP A 2 -9.98 3.57 7.99
N SER A 3 -10.49 4.71 8.44
CA SER A 3 -9.85 5.99 8.17
C SER A 3 -8.55 6.03 8.96
N ALA A 4 -7.40 6.02 8.26
CA ALA A 4 -6.11 6.23 8.88
C ALA A 4 -6.14 7.50 9.76
N PRO A 5 -5.51 7.49 10.95
CA PRO A 5 -5.53 8.64 11.85
C PRO A 5 -5.00 9.89 11.13
N PRO A 6 -5.54 11.10 11.43
CA PRO A 6 -5.07 12.32 10.82
C PRO A 6 -3.57 12.49 11.12
N TYR A 7 -2.77 12.61 10.07
CA TYR A 7 -1.35 12.88 10.19
C TYR A 7 -1.16 14.17 11.01
N PRO A 8 -0.21 14.20 11.97
CA PRO A 8 0.09 15.41 12.74
C PRO A 8 0.67 16.54 11.88
N ILE A 9 0.98 16.26 10.61
CA ILE A 9 1.46 17.19 9.59
C ILE A 9 0.40 17.21 8.48
N GLY A 10 -0.10 18.39 8.13
CA GLY A 10 -1.16 18.52 7.12
C GLY A 10 -0.69 18.11 5.72
N PRO A 11 -1.59 17.68 4.82
CA PRO A 11 -1.23 17.35 3.44
C PRO A 11 -0.52 18.54 2.77
N GLY A 12 0.63 18.28 2.16
CA GLY A 12 1.44 19.29 1.49
C GLY A 12 2.36 20.11 2.41
N GLN A 13 2.48 19.74 3.69
CA GLN A 13 3.38 20.41 4.63
C GLN A 13 4.73 19.68 4.75
N ARG A 14 5.78 20.48 5.00
CA ARG A 14 7.09 20.00 5.43
C ARG A 14 7.20 20.13 6.93
N ALA A 15 7.77 19.12 7.58
CA ALA A 15 8.09 19.19 9.00
C ALA A 15 9.41 18.48 9.27
N LEU A 16 10.15 19.00 10.25
CA LEU A 16 11.29 18.31 10.84
C LEU A 16 10.76 17.21 11.75
N ALA A 17 11.19 15.97 11.50
CA ALA A 17 10.63 14.79 12.17
C ALA A 17 11.70 13.78 12.53
N ALA A 18 11.50 13.08 13.65
CA ALA A 18 12.25 11.87 13.96
C ALA A 18 11.55 10.68 13.29
N ILE A 19 12.23 10.09 12.31
CA ILE A 19 11.75 8.95 11.52
C ILE A 19 12.42 7.69 12.04
N VAL A 20 11.59 6.69 12.34
CA VAL A 20 12.02 5.36 12.77
C VAL A 20 11.66 4.37 11.68
N PHE A 21 12.65 3.61 11.22
CA PHE A 21 12.46 2.52 10.28
C PHE A 21 12.76 1.21 10.99
N THR A 22 11.87 0.24 10.84
CA THR A 22 12.03 -1.12 11.39
C THR A 22 11.96 -2.13 10.26
N ASP A 23 12.68 -3.24 10.36
CA ASP A 23 12.58 -4.36 9.41
C ASP A 23 13.15 -5.66 10.02
N VAL A 24 12.64 -6.81 9.56
CA VAL A 24 12.95 -8.14 10.09
C VAL A 24 14.21 -8.73 9.45
N VAL A 25 15.06 -9.31 10.28
CA VAL A 25 16.27 -10.00 9.82
C VAL A 25 15.90 -11.31 9.12
N SER A 26 16.36 -11.43 7.87
CA SER A 26 16.24 -12.64 7.04
C SER A 26 14.80 -13.09 6.82
N PHE A 27 13.86 -12.13 6.69
CA PHE A 27 12.44 -12.38 6.50
C PHE A 27 12.15 -13.34 5.34
N SER A 28 12.70 -13.08 4.15
CA SER A 28 12.50 -13.93 2.95
C SER A 28 12.88 -15.41 3.19
N ARG A 29 13.95 -15.67 3.94
CA ARG A 29 14.40 -17.04 4.26
C ARG A 29 13.44 -17.75 5.21
N ARG A 30 12.79 -17.02 6.13
CA ARG A 30 11.78 -17.60 7.04
C ARG A 30 10.47 -17.87 6.31
N MET A 31 10.02 -16.92 5.48
CA MET A 31 8.85 -17.08 4.63
C MET A 31 8.93 -18.35 3.75
N HIS A 32 10.10 -18.63 3.19
CA HIS A 32 10.32 -19.82 2.36
C HIS A 32 10.29 -21.16 3.13
N ARG A 33 10.47 -21.14 4.46
CA ARG A 33 10.48 -22.35 5.30
C ARG A 33 9.13 -22.59 5.98
N GLU A 34 8.49 -21.53 6.45
CA GLU A 34 7.22 -21.59 7.19
C GLU A 34 6.47 -20.27 7.04
N GLU A 35 5.62 -20.19 6.02
CA GLU A 35 4.93 -18.96 5.62
C GLU A 35 3.89 -18.50 6.66
N VAL A 36 2.92 -19.36 6.98
CA VAL A 36 1.78 -19.01 7.86
C VAL A 36 2.27 -18.57 9.24
N GLY A 37 3.14 -19.36 9.89
CA GLY A 37 3.67 -19.02 11.21
C GLY A 37 4.51 -17.74 11.20
N THR A 38 5.26 -17.46 10.12
CA THR A 38 6.04 -16.22 10.02
C THR A 38 5.15 -14.98 9.92
N LEU A 39 4.05 -15.06 9.17
CA LEU A 39 3.08 -13.96 9.03
C LEU A 39 2.33 -13.69 10.35
N GLU A 40 1.92 -14.73 11.07
CA GLU A 40 1.29 -14.59 12.40
C GLU A 40 2.22 -13.91 13.40
N LEU A 41 3.50 -14.29 13.40
CA LEU A 41 4.52 -13.66 14.22
C LEU A 41 4.76 -12.19 13.84
N LEU A 42 4.76 -11.88 12.54
CA LEU A 42 4.94 -10.53 12.03
C LEU A 42 3.80 -9.61 12.47
N GLU A 43 2.54 -10.02 12.26
CA GLU A 43 1.39 -9.20 12.66
C GLU A 43 1.34 -8.98 14.17
N ARG A 44 1.67 -10.00 14.96
CA ARG A 44 1.77 -9.86 16.42
C ARG A 44 2.88 -8.89 16.84
N ASP A 45 4.03 -8.92 16.16
CA ASP A 45 5.13 -7.98 16.43
C ASP A 45 4.72 -6.55 16.03
N PHE A 46 4.05 -6.38 14.89
CA PHE A 46 3.51 -5.09 14.46
C PHE A 46 2.48 -4.53 15.43
N GLU A 47 1.60 -5.37 15.97
CA GLU A 47 0.62 -4.93 16.97
C GLU A 47 1.33 -4.39 18.23
N VAL A 48 2.39 -5.06 18.68
CA VAL A 48 3.18 -4.59 19.82
C VAL A 48 3.91 -3.28 19.50
N MET A 49 4.46 -3.16 18.29
CA MET A 49 5.07 -1.91 17.83
C MET A 49 4.07 -0.76 17.79
N ARG A 50 2.86 -0.97 17.24
CA ARG A 50 1.79 0.03 17.17
C ARG A 50 1.39 0.51 18.57
N GLN A 51 1.09 -0.41 19.48
CA GLN A 51 0.74 -0.09 20.86
C GLN A 51 1.86 0.65 21.60
N LEU A 52 3.11 0.25 21.39
CA LEU A 52 4.24 0.91 22.02
C LEU A 52 4.50 2.30 21.42
N ALA A 53 4.30 2.46 20.11
CA ALA A 53 4.44 3.74 19.43
C ALA A 53 3.42 4.75 19.97
N GLU A 54 2.14 4.37 20.08
CA GLU A 54 1.10 5.23 20.66
C GLU A 54 1.46 5.69 22.08
N LYS A 55 1.96 4.78 22.93
CA LYS A 55 2.41 5.10 24.30
C LYS A 55 3.56 6.11 24.34
N HIS A 56 4.35 6.20 23.28
CA HIS A 56 5.49 7.10 23.15
C HIS A 56 5.19 8.30 22.24
N ALA A 57 3.91 8.59 21.97
CA ALA A 57 3.47 9.66 21.06
C ALA A 57 4.03 9.54 19.63
N GLY A 58 4.26 8.30 19.21
CA GLY A 58 4.61 7.95 17.83
C GLY A 58 3.38 7.67 16.99
N THR A 59 3.54 7.81 15.67
CA THR A 59 2.52 7.49 14.68
C THR A 59 3.10 6.53 13.66
N VAL A 60 2.42 5.41 13.40
CA VAL A 60 2.77 4.53 12.29
C VAL A 60 2.28 5.17 11.00
N LEU A 61 3.20 5.43 10.08
CA LEU A 61 2.90 6.07 8.80
C LEU A 61 2.52 5.02 7.76
N LYS A 62 3.33 3.96 7.64
CA LYS A 62 3.06 2.84 6.72
C LYS A 62 3.80 1.57 7.11
N THR A 63 3.35 0.46 6.53
CA THR A 63 4.02 -0.84 6.56
C THR A 63 4.84 -1.01 5.27
N THR A 64 6.06 -1.52 5.36
CA THR A 64 6.98 -1.72 4.22
C THR A 64 7.15 -3.19 3.84
N GLY A 65 6.15 -4.03 4.16
CA GLY A 65 6.19 -5.48 4.06
C GLY A 65 6.47 -6.10 5.42
N ASP A 66 7.75 -6.29 5.73
CA ASP A 66 8.28 -6.89 6.97
C ASP A 66 8.74 -5.85 8.00
N GLY A 67 8.40 -4.59 7.76
CA GLY A 67 8.80 -3.45 8.58
C GLY A 67 7.73 -2.39 8.73
N LEU A 68 7.94 -1.50 9.69
CA LEU A 68 7.13 -0.29 9.91
C LEU A 68 7.98 0.97 9.73
N LEU A 69 7.37 1.97 9.10
CA LEU A 69 7.83 3.35 9.10
C LEU A 69 7.02 4.15 10.13
N LEU A 70 7.70 4.70 11.13
CA LEU A 70 7.09 5.49 12.18
C LEU A 70 7.62 6.92 12.22
N TYR A 71 6.77 7.79 12.72
CA TYR A 71 7.01 9.21 12.94
C TYR A 71 6.96 9.54 14.43
N PHE A 72 7.85 10.42 14.85
CA PHE A 72 7.82 11.07 16.15
C PHE A 72 8.15 12.55 15.99
N SER A 73 7.46 13.40 16.75
CA SER A 73 7.80 14.83 16.86
C SER A 73 9.07 15.09 17.71
N SER A 74 9.56 14.06 18.41
CA SER A 74 10.73 14.15 19.29
C SER A 74 11.69 12.98 19.09
N ALA A 75 12.96 13.30 18.81
CA ALA A 75 14.03 12.29 18.72
C ALA A 75 14.24 11.53 20.03
N VAL A 76 13.99 12.15 21.18
CA VAL A 76 14.08 11.50 22.50
C VAL A 76 13.02 10.41 22.64
N GLN A 77 11.79 10.70 22.21
CA GLN A 77 10.70 9.72 22.24
C GLN A 77 10.96 8.57 21.26
N ALA A 78 11.45 8.88 20.05
CA ALA A 78 11.80 7.87 19.06
C ALA A 78 12.87 6.88 19.58
N VAL A 79 13.94 7.41 20.19
CA VAL A 79 15.00 6.57 20.76
C VAL A 79 14.50 5.80 21.99
N GLY A 80 13.72 6.43 22.87
CA GLY A 80 13.10 5.76 24.02
C GLY A 80 12.18 4.59 23.61
N TYR A 81 11.35 4.82 22.59
CA TYR A 81 10.51 3.79 21.95
C TYR A 81 11.36 2.61 21.47
N ALA A 82 12.41 2.87 20.68
CA ALA A 82 13.25 1.83 20.10
C ALA A 82 13.98 0.99 21.16
N LEU A 83 14.48 1.64 22.23
CA LEU A 83 15.12 0.95 23.36
C LEU A 83 14.14 -0.01 24.06
N ILE A 84 12.92 0.45 24.33
CA ILE A 84 11.90 -0.36 25.01
C ILE A 84 11.47 -1.52 24.10
N LEU A 85 11.29 -1.26 22.81
CA LEU A 85 10.94 -2.25 21.80
C LEU A 85 11.96 -3.38 21.76
N GLN A 86 13.24 -3.06 21.55
CA GLN A 86 14.29 -4.08 21.45
C GLN A 86 14.47 -4.86 22.75
N ARG A 87 14.37 -4.20 23.91
CA ARG A 87 14.39 -4.89 25.21
C ARG A 87 13.21 -5.83 25.40
N GLN A 88 12.02 -5.43 24.96
CA GLN A 88 10.81 -6.26 25.03
C GLN A 88 10.91 -7.48 24.12
N PHE A 89 11.40 -7.31 22.89
CA PHE A 89 11.61 -8.41 21.96
C PHE A 89 12.71 -9.36 22.43
N ALA A 90 13.82 -8.84 22.95
CA ALA A 90 14.88 -9.66 23.56
C ALA A 90 14.39 -10.43 24.79
N ARG A 91 13.47 -9.88 25.60
CA ARG A 91 12.83 -10.62 26.70
C ARG A 91 11.95 -11.76 26.18
N ARG A 92 11.08 -11.49 25.20
CA ARG A 92 10.18 -12.51 24.63
C ARG A 92 10.94 -13.64 23.93
N ALA A 93 12.00 -13.32 23.19
CA ALA A 93 12.86 -14.31 22.56
C ALA A 93 13.48 -15.30 23.57
N ARG A 94 13.67 -14.89 24.84
CA ARG A 94 14.17 -15.75 25.92
C ARG A 94 13.09 -16.60 26.60
N SER A 95 11.81 -16.33 26.39
CA SER A 95 10.68 -17.04 27.00
C SER A 95 10.34 -18.39 26.33
N GLY A 96 11.16 -18.85 25.37
CA GLY A 96 11.02 -20.16 24.72
C GLY A 96 10.28 -20.13 23.37
N PRO A 97 10.04 -21.31 22.74
CA PRO A 97 9.49 -21.43 21.38
C PRO A 97 8.11 -20.77 21.20
N ALA A 98 7.25 -20.83 22.22
CA ALA A 98 5.93 -20.21 22.22
C ALA A 98 5.97 -18.66 22.30
N GLY A 99 7.10 -18.08 22.72
CA GLY A 99 7.32 -16.63 22.75
C GLY A 99 7.93 -16.06 21.47
N GLY A 100 8.10 -16.91 20.43
CA GLY A 100 8.91 -16.64 19.23
C GLY A 100 8.66 -15.24 18.70
N THR A 101 9.68 -14.38 18.74
CA THR A 101 9.62 -12.98 18.27
C THR A 101 10.60 -12.84 17.13
N LEU A 102 10.20 -12.14 16.06
CA LEU A 102 11.12 -11.90 14.95
C LEU A 102 12.23 -10.96 15.41
N VAL A 103 13.41 -11.10 14.82
CA VAL A 103 14.54 -10.23 15.17
C VAL A 103 14.45 -9.01 14.27
N HIS A 104 14.15 -7.85 14.86
CA HIS A 104 14.00 -6.60 14.15
C HIS A 104 15.27 -5.77 14.24
N ARG A 105 15.59 -5.05 13.18
CA ARG A 105 16.59 -3.98 13.13
C ARG A 105 15.87 -2.63 13.17
N VAL A 106 16.49 -1.63 13.78
CA VAL A 106 15.92 -0.28 13.89
C VAL A 106 16.91 0.78 13.42
N GLY A 107 16.45 1.70 12.58
CA GLY A 107 17.18 2.89 12.15
C GLY A 107 16.42 4.15 12.51
N ILE A 108 17.11 5.16 13.06
CA ILE A 108 16.49 6.41 13.50
C ILE A 108 17.23 7.62 12.94
N HIS A 109 16.51 8.51 12.28
CA HIS A 109 17.05 9.76 11.74
C HIS A 109 16.15 10.94 12.09
N LEU A 110 16.74 12.13 12.19
CA LEU A 110 16.03 13.40 12.34
C LEU A 110 16.27 14.22 11.06
N GLY A 111 15.20 14.47 10.30
CA GLY A 111 15.29 15.19 9.03
C GLY A 111 13.96 15.72 8.54
N ASP A 112 14.01 16.55 7.50
CA ASP A 112 12.82 17.09 6.86
C ASP A 112 12.06 15.99 6.12
N VAL A 113 10.76 15.93 6.38
CA VAL A 113 9.84 15.06 5.67
C VAL A 113 8.69 15.86 5.07
N PHE A 114 8.22 15.38 3.93
CA PHE A 114 7.08 15.91 3.22
C PHE A 114 5.96 14.88 3.26
N VAL A 115 4.79 15.29 3.74
CA VAL A 115 3.61 14.43 3.84
C VAL A 115 2.64 14.77 2.71
N LYS A 116 2.35 13.81 1.85
CA LYS A 116 1.40 13.96 0.74
C LYS A 116 0.49 12.75 0.70
N ASP A 117 -0.83 12.97 0.75
CA ASP A 117 -1.87 11.97 0.50
C ASP A 117 -1.65 10.64 1.26
N GLN A 118 -1.27 10.75 2.54
CA GLN A 118 -0.95 9.63 3.44
C GLN A 118 0.37 8.88 3.16
N ASP A 119 1.28 9.45 2.39
CA ASP A 119 2.66 8.98 2.27
C ASP A 119 3.65 10.01 2.81
N VAL A 120 4.78 9.50 3.33
CA VAL A 120 5.88 10.32 3.83
C VAL A 120 7.09 10.11 2.94
N MET A 121 7.48 11.20 2.28
CA MET A 121 8.58 11.25 1.32
C MET A 121 9.65 12.22 1.79
N GLY A 122 10.89 11.93 1.46
CA GLY A 122 12.02 12.83 1.71
C GLY A 122 13.30 12.07 2.02
N ASP A 123 14.41 12.80 1.98
CA ASP A 123 15.74 12.26 2.26
C ASP A 123 15.85 11.70 3.68
N GLY A 124 15.03 12.22 4.61
CA GLY A 124 14.99 11.72 5.98
C GLY A 124 14.52 10.27 6.08
N VAL A 125 13.54 9.85 5.25
CA VAL A 125 13.05 8.47 5.19
C VAL A 125 14.10 7.54 4.61
N ASN A 126 14.74 7.97 3.50
CA ASN A 126 15.82 7.20 2.86
C ASN A 126 17.01 7.00 3.80
N THR A 127 17.36 8.03 4.58
CA THR A 127 18.44 7.95 5.57
C THR A 127 18.09 7.02 6.72
N ALA A 128 16.86 7.07 7.25
CA ALA A 128 16.40 6.16 8.31
C ALA A 128 16.42 4.69 7.87
N ALA A 129 15.95 4.39 6.66
CA ALA A 129 15.98 3.04 6.10
C ALA A 129 17.44 2.54 5.92
N ARG A 130 18.34 3.40 5.46
CA ARG A 130 19.76 3.11 5.35
C ARG A 130 20.42 2.83 6.69
N LEU A 131 20.10 3.61 7.73
CA LEU A 131 20.59 3.37 9.09
C LEU A 131 20.09 2.02 9.64
N GLN A 132 18.84 1.66 9.36
CA GLN A 132 18.27 0.39 9.78
C GLN A 132 19.04 -0.78 9.16
N ALA A 133 19.45 -0.69 7.89
CA ALA A 133 20.21 -1.74 7.21
C ALA A 133 21.60 -1.96 7.83
N GLU A 134 22.20 -0.93 8.43
CA GLU A 134 23.50 -0.97 9.13
C GLU A 134 23.40 -1.46 10.59
N ALA A 135 22.18 -1.62 11.12
CA ALA A 135 21.97 -2.12 12.46
C ALA A 135 22.24 -3.64 12.53
N ASP A 136 22.86 -4.07 13.64
CA ASP A 136 22.94 -5.50 13.94
C ASP A 136 21.53 -6.10 14.13
N PRO A 137 21.35 -7.41 13.96
CA PRO A 137 20.13 -8.10 14.38
C PRO A 137 19.75 -7.76 15.83
N GLY A 138 18.55 -7.19 16.04
CA GLY A 138 18.11 -6.75 17.38
C GLY A 138 18.73 -5.42 17.83
N GLY A 139 19.50 -4.76 16.96
CA GLY A 139 20.21 -3.52 17.23
C GLY A 139 19.44 -2.27 16.81
N ILE A 140 20.01 -1.13 17.19
CA ILE A 140 19.51 0.21 16.85
C ILE A 140 20.69 1.03 16.30
N CYS A 141 20.50 1.62 15.13
CA CYS A 141 21.42 2.60 14.57
C CYS A 141 20.75 3.98 14.49
N ILE A 142 21.48 5.01 14.89
CA ILE A 142 21.01 6.39 14.89
C ILE A 142 21.99 7.29 14.12
N SER A 143 21.48 8.33 13.46
CA SER A 143 22.36 9.33 12.84
C SER A 143 23.01 10.23 13.89
N GLN A 144 24.10 10.91 13.51
CA GLN A 144 24.71 11.95 14.35
C GLN A 144 23.72 13.01 14.81
N THR A 145 22.84 13.49 13.94
CA THR A 145 21.80 14.48 14.31
C THR A 145 20.91 13.99 15.46
N VAL A 146 20.53 12.71 15.44
CA VAL A 146 19.74 12.12 16.53
C VAL A 146 20.60 12.03 17.79
N TYR A 147 21.82 11.48 17.68
CA TYR A 147 22.75 11.37 18.80
C TYR A 147 22.98 12.70 19.51
N ASP A 148 23.23 13.78 18.76
CA ASP A 148 23.46 15.11 19.31
C ASP A 148 22.27 15.64 20.11
N VAL A 149 21.04 15.31 19.70
CA VAL A 149 19.81 15.71 20.41
C VAL A 149 19.57 14.89 21.67
N VAL A 150 19.95 13.61 21.68
CA VAL A 150 19.58 12.66 22.76
C VAL A 150 20.68 12.39 23.78
N LYS A 151 21.96 12.60 23.45
CA LYS A 151 23.12 12.22 24.29
C LYS A 151 23.12 12.78 25.71
N ASN A 152 22.48 13.93 25.93
CA ASN A 152 22.38 14.57 27.24
C ASN A 152 21.01 14.35 27.93
N LYS A 153 20.10 13.62 27.28
CA LYS A 153 18.72 13.42 27.73
C LYS A 153 18.41 11.96 28.04
N LEU A 154 19.18 11.05 27.48
CA LEU A 154 19.06 9.61 27.66
C LEU A 154 20.43 9.05 28.04
N GLU A 155 20.46 8.11 28.98
CA GLU A 155 21.64 7.29 29.27
C GLU A 155 21.83 6.29 28.13
N LEU A 156 22.68 6.66 27.18
CA LEU A 156 22.96 5.87 25.97
C LEU A 156 24.44 5.54 25.91
N GLU A 157 24.73 4.25 25.89
CA GLU A 157 26.02 3.76 25.41
C GLU A 157 25.94 3.61 23.90
N VAL A 158 26.89 4.23 23.19
CA VAL A 158 26.92 4.19 21.73
C VAL A 158 28.33 3.90 21.22
N ALA A 159 28.41 3.18 20.12
CA ALA A 159 29.63 2.99 19.35
C ALA A 159 29.50 3.68 17.99
N ARG A 160 30.47 4.53 17.64
CA ARG A 160 30.52 5.14 16.30
C ARG A 160 30.92 4.06 15.29
N LEU A 161 30.12 3.90 14.24
CA LEU A 161 30.44 3.01 13.14
C LEU A 161 31.50 3.66 12.23
N THR A 162 32.55 2.91 11.94
CA THR A 162 33.57 3.33 10.98
C THR A 162 33.10 2.95 9.58
N PRO A 163 33.26 3.80 8.56
CA PRO A 163 32.91 3.43 7.20
C PRO A 163 33.63 2.17 6.74
N HIS A 164 32.89 1.21 6.22
CA HIS A 164 33.43 -0.03 5.66
C HIS A 164 33.25 -0.02 4.13
N GLY A 165 34.16 0.65 3.42
CA GLY A 165 34.25 0.68 1.95
C GLY A 165 33.41 1.74 1.23
N PRO A 166 33.59 1.92 -0.10
CA PRO A 166 33.05 3.03 -0.91
C PRO A 166 31.53 3.00 -1.13
N LYS A 167 30.81 2.09 -0.46
CA LYS A 167 29.34 2.00 -0.43
C LYS A 167 28.76 2.26 0.96
N SER A 168 29.60 2.62 1.94
CA SER A 168 29.17 2.84 3.31
C SER A 168 28.59 4.24 3.48
N ILE A 169 27.40 4.31 4.09
CA ILE A 169 26.70 5.57 4.36
C ILE A 169 27.44 6.43 5.40
N ALA A 170 28.33 5.81 6.19
CA ALA A 170 29.17 6.50 7.17
C ALA A 170 30.08 7.57 6.54
N GLU A 171 30.28 7.56 5.21
CA GLU A 171 31.00 8.61 4.47
C GLU A 171 30.21 9.92 4.32
N THR A 172 28.87 9.88 4.32
CA THR A 172 28.02 11.08 4.20
C THR A 172 27.31 11.43 5.51
N VAL A 173 26.96 10.43 6.32
CA VAL A 173 26.27 10.61 7.60
C VAL A 173 26.94 9.74 8.65
N THR A 174 27.50 10.36 9.69
CA THR A 174 28.05 9.61 10.82
C THR A 174 26.94 8.79 11.50
N ILE A 175 27.22 7.50 11.70
CA ILE A 175 26.28 6.53 12.29
C ILE A 175 26.78 6.13 13.68
N TYR A 176 25.85 6.06 14.63
CA TYR A 176 26.08 5.51 15.97
C TYR A 176 25.21 4.27 16.17
N ARG A 177 25.84 3.19 16.61
CA ARG A 177 25.15 1.99 17.10
C ARG A 177 24.85 2.16 18.57
N VAL A 178 23.61 1.96 18.99
CA VAL A 178 23.23 1.97 20.40
C VAL A 178 23.54 0.60 20.99
N LEU A 179 24.33 0.58 22.05
CA LEU A 179 24.69 -0.65 22.76
C LEU A 179 23.57 -0.99 23.74
N LEU A 180 22.90 -2.11 23.47
CA LEU A 180 21.89 -2.67 24.35
C LEU A 180 22.61 -3.61 25.30
N GLU A 181 22.86 -3.17 26.54
CA GLU A 181 23.41 -4.00 27.61
C GLU A 181 22.76 -5.41 27.61
N PRO A 182 23.54 -6.50 27.53
CA PRO A 182 23.00 -7.84 27.67
C PRO A 182 22.46 -7.95 29.09
N ALA A 183 21.15 -8.09 29.24
CA ALA A 183 20.43 -7.98 30.51
C ALA A 183 21.14 -8.65 31.71
N ALA A 184 22.01 -7.90 32.38
CA ALA A 184 22.44 -8.15 33.74
C ALA A 184 21.49 -7.33 34.61
N VAL A 185 20.63 -8.04 35.34
CA VAL A 185 19.75 -7.42 36.32
C VAL A 185 20.62 -6.76 37.39
N ARG A 186 20.73 -5.44 37.34
CA ARG A 186 20.92 -4.62 38.53
C ARG A 186 19.68 -3.75 38.70
N PRO A 187 18.96 -3.83 39.83
CA PRO A 187 17.90 -2.89 40.10
C PRO A 187 18.57 -1.53 40.37
N ALA A 188 18.46 -0.61 39.42
CA ALA A 188 18.66 0.81 39.72
C ALA A 188 17.50 1.27 40.63
N PRO A 189 17.76 2.17 41.59
CA PRO A 189 16.69 2.72 42.42
C PRO A 189 15.63 3.36 41.52
N ALA A 190 14.37 3.02 41.76
CA ALA A 190 13.24 3.52 40.99
C ALA A 190 13.18 5.06 41.13
N VAL A 191 13.71 5.76 40.14
CA VAL A 191 13.30 7.15 39.87
C VAL A 191 12.04 7.04 39.03
N PRO A 192 10.86 7.42 39.56
CA PRO A 192 9.65 7.44 38.75
C PRO A 192 9.88 8.38 37.56
N PRO A 193 9.45 8.01 36.34
CA PRO A 193 9.56 8.90 35.20
C PRO A 193 8.84 10.22 35.53
N PRO A 194 9.34 11.37 35.06
CA PRO A 194 8.58 12.61 35.17
C PRO A 194 7.23 12.38 34.50
N VAL A 195 6.17 12.46 35.31
CA VAL A 195 4.80 12.45 34.82
C VAL A 195 4.63 13.76 34.06
N TYR A 196 4.83 13.72 32.75
CA TYR A 196 4.41 14.79 31.86
C TYR A 196 2.88 14.76 31.83
N THR A 197 2.25 15.62 32.61
CA THR A 197 0.86 15.99 32.41
C THR A 197 0.81 16.88 31.16
N PRO A 198 0.20 16.44 30.05
CA PRO A 198 -0.04 17.36 28.94
C PRO A 198 -0.85 18.56 29.46
N PRO A 199 -0.63 19.78 28.94
CA PRO A 199 -1.48 20.90 29.30
C PRO A 199 -2.95 20.52 29.05
N PRO A 200 -3.89 20.88 29.95
CA PRO A 200 -5.28 20.50 29.80
C PRO A 200 -5.77 20.98 28.44
N LYS A 201 -6.29 20.05 27.65
CA LYS A 201 -6.91 20.34 26.37
C LYS A 201 -7.96 21.43 26.61
N PRO A 202 -7.92 22.57 25.89
CA PRO A 202 -8.96 23.57 26.04
C PRO A 202 -10.32 22.89 25.78
N PRO A 203 -11.37 23.23 26.57
CA PRO A 203 -12.67 22.63 26.36
C PRO A 203 -13.09 22.83 24.90
N PRO A 204 -13.70 21.82 24.25
CA PRO A 204 -14.14 21.98 22.88
C PRO A 204 -15.07 23.18 22.82
N ALA A 205 -14.75 24.14 21.94
CA ALA A 205 -15.64 25.27 21.70
C ALA A 205 -17.03 24.73 21.35
N PRO A 206 -18.12 25.31 21.89
CA PRO A 206 -19.45 24.84 21.58
C PRO A 206 -19.67 24.90 20.07
N LEU A 207 -20.06 23.76 19.48
CA LEU A 207 -20.36 23.66 18.04
C LEU A 207 -21.36 24.75 17.66
N SER A 208 -21.03 25.54 16.63
CA SER A 208 -21.93 26.58 16.12
C SER A 208 -23.25 25.94 15.64
N ARG A 209 -24.36 26.71 15.62
CA ARG A 209 -25.65 26.21 15.09
C ARG A 209 -25.50 25.59 13.69
N ALA A 210 -24.61 26.13 12.87
CA ALA A 210 -24.27 25.59 11.55
C ALA A 210 -23.60 24.21 11.62
N GLN A 211 -22.66 23.98 12.55
CA GLN A 211 -22.00 22.69 12.73
C GLN A 211 -22.93 21.60 13.30
N LYS A 212 -23.87 21.97 14.19
CA LYS A 212 -24.89 21.05 14.69
C LYS A 212 -25.88 20.62 13.60
N LEU A 213 -26.28 21.56 12.73
CA LEU A 213 -27.14 21.28 11.58
C LEU A 213 -26.41 20.44 10.52
N ALA A 214 -25.12 20.68 10.29
CA ALA A 214 -24.32 19.87 9.38
C ALA A 214 -24.18 18.42 9.87
N ALA A 215 -23.90 18.21 11.16
CA ALA A 215 -23.80 16.88 11.75
C ALA A 215 -25.15 16.13 11.71
N LEU A 216 -26.26 16.83 11.98
CA LEU A 216 -27.60 16.25 11.85
C LEU A 216 -27.93 15.89 10.39
N GLY A 217 -27.53 16.75 9.43
CA GLY A 217 -27.67 16.49 8.01
C GLY A 217 -26.95 15.23 7.54
N VAL A 218 -25.72 14.99 8.03
CA VAL A 218 -24.95 13.78 7.71
C VAL A 218 -25.64 12.53 8.27
N VAL A 219 -26.15 12.58 9.51
CA VAL A 219 -26.89 11.45 10.10
C VAL A 219 -28.17 11.14 9.33
N VAL A 220 -28.93 12.18 8.94
CA VAL A 220 -30.15 12.00 8.12
C VAL A 220 -29.82 11.42 6.75
N LEU A 221 -28.72 11.86 6.10
CA LEU A 221 -28.25 11.32 4.83
C LEU A 221 -27.84 9.84 4.94
N VAL A 222 -27.13 9.47 6.01
CA VAL A 222 -26.74 8.07 6.25
C VAL A 222 -27.97 7.20 6.50
N LEU A 223 -28.91 7.66 7.33
CA LEU A 223 -30.16 6.92 7.60
C LEU A 223 -31.03 6.79 6.36
N ALA A 224 -31.14 7.84 5.53
CA ALA A 224 -31.84 7.80 4.26
C ALA A 224 -31.17 6.83 3.27
N GLY A 225 -29.84 6.82 3.20
CA GLY A 225 -29.09 5.88 2.36
C GLY A 225 -29.25 4.42 2.78
N VAL A 226 -29.26 4.14 4.10
CA VAL A 226 -29.52 2.79 4.62
C VAL A 226 -30.97 2.36 4.34
N ALA A 227 -31.94 3.27 4.49
CA ALA A 227 -33.35 3.00 4.16
C ALA A 227 -33.56 2.76 2.67
N ASP A 228 -32.89 3.52 1.79
CA ASP A 228 -32.95 3.34 0.34
C ASP A 228 -32.30 2.01 -0.08
N LEU A 229 -31.18 1.63 0.54
CA LEU A 229 -30.55 0.33 0.30
C LEU A 229 -31.44 -0.84 0.74
N ALA A 230 -32.12 -0.70 1.88
CA ALA A 230 -33.09 -1.68 2.36
C ALA A 230 -34.33 -1.75 1.44
N LEU A 231 -34.80 -0.62 0.92
CA LEU A 231 -35.91 -0.55 -0.02
C LEU A 231 -35.55 -1.16 -1.38
N GLN A 232 -34.36 -0.88 -1.91
CA GLN A 232 -33.83 -1.50 -3.13
C GLN A 232 -33.68 -3.02 -2.95
N SER A 233 -33.21 -3.48 -1.79
CA SER A 233 -33.15 -4.91 -1.45
C SER A 233 -34.54 -5.56 -1.43
N GLN A 234 -35.54 -4.92 -0.83
CA GLN A 234 -36.93 -5.41 -0.81
C GLN A 234 -37.54 -5.47 -2.23
N LEU A 235 -37.27 -4.47 -3.07
CA LEU A 235 -37.74 -4.43 -4.46
C LEU A 235 -37.09 -5.52 -5.32
N GLN A 236 -35.80 -5.83 -5.13
CA GLN A 236 -35.13 -6.91 -5.85
C GLN A 236 -35.68 -8.28 -5.47
N HIS A 237 -35.89 -8.56 -4.18
CA HIS A 237 -36.50 -9.82 -3.74
C HIS A 237 -37.96 -9.94 -4.21
N GLY A 238 -38.72 -8.85 -4.22
CA GLY A 238 -40.09 -8.82 -4.75
C GLY A 238 -40.15 -9.09 -6.26
N ALA A 239 -39.22 -8.53 -7.03
CA ALA A 239 -39.11 -8.78 -8.47
C ALA A 239 -38.72 -10.23 -8.78
N GLU A 240 -37.87 -10.84 -7.96
CA GLU A 240 -37.45 -12.24 -8.11
C GLU A 240 -38.60 -13.22 -7.79
N LEU A 241 -39.39 -12.94 -6.75
CA LEU A 241 -40.63 -13.66 -6.44
C LEU A 241 -41.73 -13.49 -7.50
N ALA A 242 -41.82 -12.31 -8.12
CA ALA A 242 -42.74 -12.08 -9.24
C ALA A 242 -42.31 -12.82 -10.50
N ARG A 243 -41.00 -12.86 -10.80
CA ARG A 243 -40.43 -13.62 -11.92
C ARG A 243 -40.60 -15.12 -11.73
N SER A 244 -40.40 -15.65 -10.52
CA SER A 244 -40.60 -17.07 -10.25
C SER A 244 -42.08 -17.48 -10.34
N ARG A 245 -43.01 -16.64 -9.86
CA ARG A 245 -44.46 -16.85 -10.05
C ARG A 245 -44.88 -16.75 -11.51
N ALA A 246 -44.35 -15.79 -12.26
CA ALA A 246 -44.60 -15.66 -13.69
C ALA A 246 -44.08 -16.88 -14.46
N ALA A 247 -42.86 -17.34 -14.16
CA ALA A 247 -42.28 -18.55 -14.76
C ALA A 247 -43.06 -19.82 -14.40
N GLN A 248 -43.57 -19.92 -13.16
CA GLN A 248 -44.40 -21.04 -12.74
C GLN A 248 -45.77 -21.03 -13.44
N ALA A 249 -46.41 -19.85 -13.56
CA ALA A 249 -47.66 -19.69 -14.29
C ALA A 249 -47.50 -19.94 -15.80
N GLU A 250 -46.37 -19.55 -16.38
CA GLU A 250 -46.03 -19.83 -17.79
C GLU A 250 -45.78 -21.33 -18.01
N PHE A 251 -45.11 -22.01 -17.07
CA PHE A 251 -44.95 -23.46 -17.07
C PHE A 251 -46.30 -24.18 -16.95
N ASP A 252 -47.15 -23.77 -16.01
CA ASP A 252 -48.50 -24.34 -15.82
C ASP A 252 -49.39 -24.09 -17.06
N ALA A 253 -49.26 -22.91 -17.69
CA ALA A 253 -49.95 -22.58 -18.93
C ALA A 253 -49.42 -23.38 -20.14
N LEU A 254 -48.11 -23.63 -20.24
CA LEU A 254 -47.51 -24.50 -21.27
C LEU A 254 -47.93 -25.96 -21.11
N VAL A 255 -48.05 -26.44 -19.86
CA VAL A 255 -48.59 -27.77 -19.55
C VAL A 255 -50.07 -27.87 -19.94
N ALA A 256 -50.86 -26.80 -19.72
CA ALA A 256 -52.26 -26.73 -20.13
C ALA A 256 -52.44 -26.55 -21.66
N ALA A 257 -51.54 -25.83 -22.33
CA ALA A 257 -51.61 -25.51 -23.77
C ALA A 257 -51.16 -26.66 -24.68
N LYS A 258 -50.45 -27.67 -24.15
CA LYS A 258 -50.12 -28.90 -24.90
C LYS A 258 -51.33 -29.81 -25.19
N GLY A 259 -52.54 -29.38 -24.79
CA GLY A 259 -53.81 -30.03 -25.05
C GLY A 259 -54.68 -29.43 -26.17
N LYS A 260 -54.24 -28.40 -26.93
CA LYS A 260 -55.08 -27.87 -28.04
C LYS A 260 -54.32 -27.08 -29.10
N ASP A 261 -54.47 -27.52 -30.35
CA ASP A 261 -53.99 -26.94 -31.63
C ASP A 261 -54.80 -25.67 -32.04
N PRO A 262 -54.43 -24.88 -33.08
CA PRO A 262 -54.09 -23.47 -32.93
C PRO A 262 -54.94 -22.50 -33.79
N SER A 263 -54.94 -21.20 -33.48
CA SER A 263 -55.34 -20.14 -34.44
C SER A 263 -54.95 -18.75 -33.95
N GLY A 264 -54.40 -17.93 -34.86
CA GLY A 264 -54.76 -16.50 -34.92
C GLY A 264 -53.88 -15.47 -34.20
N SER A 265 -52.85 -15.00 -34.92
CA SER A 265 -52.58 -13.59 -35.21
C SER A 265 -52.49 -12.51 -34.09
N ARG A 266 -51.34 -11.80 -34.13
CA ARG A 266 -51.18 -10.34 -34.36
C ARG A 266 -51.16 -9.33 -33.17
N ILE A 267 -50.12 -8.47 -33.31
CA ILE A 267 -49.91 -7.02 -33.02
C ILE A 267 -49.67 -6.44 -31.61
N SER A 268 -48.56 -5.66 -31.58
CA SER A 268 -48.36 -4.30 -31.02
C SER A 268 -48.53 -4.08 -29.51
N GLU A 269 -47.85 -3.16 -28.82
CA GLU A 269 -46.79 -2.16 -29.04
C GLU A 269 -46.72 -1.37 -27.71
N LYS A 270 -45.69 -0.52 -27.54
CA LYS A 270 -45.72 0.78 -26.80
C LYS A 270 -44.90 0.91 -25.50
N THR A 271 -43.68 1.43 -25.70
CA THR A 271 -43.12 2.72 -25.20
C THR A 271 -43.09 3.09 -23.70
N ALA A 272 -41.86 3.08 -23.15
CA ALA A 272 -41.07 4.07 -22.34
C ALA A 272 -41.77 5.23 -21.55
N PRO A 273 -41.18 5.81 -20.45
CA PRO A 273 -39.85 6.46 -20.50
C PRO A 273 -38.95 6.49 -19.21
N ALA A 274 -37.70 6.87 -19.50
CA ALA A 274 -36.54 7.38 -18.73
C ALA A 274 -36.62 7.74 -17.23
N ALA A 275 -35.58 7.33 -16.50
CA ALA A 275 -35.06 7.97 -15.29
C ALA A 275 -33.51 7.89 -15.24
N THR A 276 -32.89 9.05 -15.01
CA THR A 276 -31.59 9.33 -14.35
C THR A 276 -30.36 8.45 -14.65
N THR A 277 -29.37 9.08 -15.30
CA THR A 277 -28.08 8.55 -15.75
C THR A 277 -27.19 7.96 -14.63
N PRO A 278 -26.69 6.71 -14.77
CA PRO A 278 -25.57 6.16 -13.99
C PRO A 278 -24.22 6.75 -14.46
N PRO A 279 -23.09 6.55 -13.74
CA PRO A 279 -21.78 6.96 -14.24
C PRO A 279 -21.51 6.30 -15.60
N GLU A 280 -21.19 7.13 -16.60
CA GLU A 280 -21.16 6.76 -18.02
C GLU A 280 -20.47 5.41 -18.29
N GLU A 281 -21.25 4.46 -18.81
CA GLU A 281 -20.74 3.31 -19.55
C GLU A 281 -19.89 3.84 -20.72
N GLY A 282 -18.58 3.95 -20.50
CA GLY A 282 -17.61 4.39 -21.51
C GLY A 282 -16.58 5.43 -21.06
N SER A 283 -16.57 5.85 -19.78
CA SER A 283 -15.58 6.84 -19.31
C SER A 283 -14.13 6.34 -19.48
N PRO A 284 -13.19 7.18 -19.99
CA PRO A 284 -11.78 6.84 -20.16
C PRO A 284 -11.12 6.22 -18.92
N ASP A 285 -11.51 6.65 -17.71
CA ASP A 285 -10.96 6.17 -16.44
C ASP A 285 -11.37 4.73 -16.12
N ARG A 286 -12.49 4.25 -16.67
CA ARG A 286 -12.90 2.85 -16.55
C ARG A 286 -12.02 1.97 -17.43
N HIS A 287 -11.84 2.34 -18.70
CA HIS A 287 -11.02 1.57 -19.62
C HIS A 287 -9.54 1.53 -19.21
N ILE A 288 -9.00 2.61 -18.64
CA ILE A 288 -7.63 2.61 -18.10
C ILE A 288 -7.49 1.65 -16.92
N ARG A 289 -8.49 1.58 -16.02
CA ARG A 289 -8.47 0.61 -14.90
C ARG A 289 -8.51 -0.83 -15.40
N GLU A 290 -9.43 -1.12 -16.32
CA GLU A 290 -9.56 -2.45 -16.94
C GLU A 290 -8.27 -2.87 -17.66
N LEU A 291 -7.58 -1.92 -18.33
CA LEU A 291 -6.25 -2.14 -18.90
C LEU A 291 -5.22 -2.52 -17.85
N LEU A 292 -5.10 -1.75 -16.76
CA LEU A 292 -4.07 -1.99 -15.75
C LEU A 292 -4.29 -3.31 -15.00
N ASP A 293 -5.54 -3.66 -14.70
CA ASP A 293 -5.91 -4.95 -14.13
C ASP A 293 -5.57 -6.10 -15.09
N TRP A 294 -5.84 -5.94 -16.38
CA TRP A 294 -5.45 -6.94 -17.39
C TRP A 294 -3.93 -7.10 -17.48
N VAL A 295 -3.18 -6.00 -17.55
CA VAL A 295 -1.71 -6.04 -17.63
C VAL A 295 -1.13 -6.73 -16.39
N THR A 296 -1.58 -6.37 -15.19
CA THR A 296 -1.11 -7.02 -13.95
C THR A 296 -1.45 -8.51 -13.89
N GLY A 297 -2.58 -8.93 -14.45
CA GLY A 297 -2.92 -10.36 -14.60
C GLY A 297 -2.06 -11.13 -15.62
N VAL A 298 -1.53 -10.45 -16.64
CA VAL A 298 -0.69 -11.08 -17.69
C VAL A 298 0.78 -11.16 -17.29
N LEU A 299 1.30 -10.17 -16.54
CA LEU A 299 2.71 -10.08 -16.17
C LEU A 299 3.32 -11.35 -15.52
N PRO A 300 2.61 -12.12 -14.67
CA PRO A 300 3.09 -13.38 -14.10
C PRO A 300 3.47 -14.47 -15.13
N ARG A 301 3.05 -14.34 -16.39
CA ARG A 301 3.42 -15.29 -17.46
C ARG A 301 4.88 -15.16 -17.91
N TYR A 302 5.51 -14.03 -17.62
CA TYR A 302 6.90 -13.75 -17.96
C TYR A 302 7.80 -14.16 -16.81
N THR A 303 8.53 -15.25 -16.97
CA THR A 303 9.46 -15.75 -15.95
C THR A 303 10.90 -15.43 -16.33
N LYS A 304 11.86 -15.69 -15.43
CA LYS A 304 13.28 -15.51 -15.71
C LYS A 304 13.76 -16.28 -16.95
N ASP A 305 13.17 -17.46 -17.20
CA ASP A 305 13.50 -18.31 -18.35
C ASP A 305 12.80 -17.85 -19.64
N ARG A 306 11.69 -17.11 -19.52
CA ARG A 306 10.95 -16.53 -20.63
C ARG A 306 10.59 -15.06 -20.35
N PRO A 307 11.59 -14.15 -20.35
CA PRO A 307 11.34 -12.75 -20.06
C PRO A 307 10.65 -12.05 -21.23
N LEU A 308 9.82 -11.05 -20.92
CA LEU A 308 9.26 -10.12 -21.88
C LEU A 308 10.36 -9.17 -22.37
N GLN A 309 10.54 -9.06 -23.69
CA GLN A 309 11.43 -8.05 -24.27
C GLN A 309 10.70 -6.70 -24.29
N LEU A 310 11.22 -5.71 -23.57
CA LEU A 310 10.63 -4.38 -23.52
C LEU A 310 10.95 -3.61 -24.80
N ARG A 311 9.92 -2.98 -25.38
CA ARG A 311 10.10 -1.99 -26.44
C ARG A 311 10.58 -0.68 -25.83
N ALA A 312 11.67 -0.16 -26.37
CA ALA A 312 12.17 1.16 -26.02
C ALA A 312 11.27 2.24 -26.64
N LEU A 313 10.57 2.99 -25.79
CA LEU A 313 10.11 4.35 -26.11
C LEU A 313 11.21 5.36 -25.70
N PRO A 314 11.32 6.54 -26.32
CA PRO A 314 12.33 7.54 -26.00
C PRO A 314 12.35 7.86 -24.50
N GLY A 315 13.54 7.86 -23.91
CA GLY A 315 13.72 8.16 -22.49
C GLY A 315 13.26 7.08 -21.51
N THR A 316 12.87 5.88 -21.98
CA THR A 316 12.38 4.79 -21.11
C THR A 316 13.47 3.75 -20.81
N PHE A 317 13.56 2.70 -21.61
CA PHE A 317 14.44 1.55 -21.44
C PHE A 317 15.39 1.42 -22.63
N SER A 318 16.57 0.84 -22.41
CA SER A 318 17.44 0.37 -23.49
C SER A 318 16.77 -0.73 -24.31
N ARG A 319 17.17 -0.87 -25.58
CA ARG A 319 16.55 -1.84 -26.51
C ARG A 319 16.70 -3.30 -26.07
N ASP A 320 17.69 -3.60 -25.23
CA ASP A 320 17.96 -4.93 -24.67
C ASP A 320 17.19 -5.18 -23.36
N ALA A 321 16.43 -4.22 -22.85
CA ALA A 321 15.75 -4.33 -21.58
C ALA A 321 14.70 -5.44 -21.56
N LYS A 322 14.71 -6.24 -20.50
CA LYS A 322 13.85 -7.40 -20.30
C LYS A 322 13.08 -7.26 -19.00
N LEU A 323 11.84 -7.72 -19.02
CA LEU A 323 10.97 -7.79 -17.85
C LEU A 323 10.65 -9.24 -17.53
N PHE A 324 10.71 -9.60 -16.26
CA PHE A 324 10.19 -10.88 -15.77
C PHE A 324 9.66 -10.76 -14.35
N THR A 325 8.82 -11.70 -14.01
CA THR A 325 8.35 -11.96 -12.65
C THR A 325 9.09 -13.17 -12.09
N ASP A 326 9.40 -13.12 -10.80
CA ASP A 326 9.92 -14.27 -10.05
C ASP A 326 8.82 -14.83 -9.13
N THR A 327 9.13 -15.92 -8.46
CA THR A 327 8.27 -16.62 -7.48
C THR A 327 7.72 -15.71 -6.37
N ASP A 328 8.34 -14.56 -6.10
CA ASP A 328 7.87 -13.54 -5.17
C ASP A 328 6.78 -12.61 -5.75
N HIS A 329 6.28 -12.87 -6.96
CA HIS A 329 5.33 -12.03 -7.72
C HIS A 329 5.79 -10.58 -7.95
N ARG A 330 7.10 -10.32 -7.77
CA ARG A 330 7.73 -9.01 -7.98
C ARG A 330 8.22 -8.85 -9.42
N LEU A 331 8.21 -7.62 -9.92
CA LEU A 331 8.67 -7.28 -11.26
C LEU A 331 10.16 -6.91 -11.26
N TYR A 332 10.90 -7.59 -12.12
CA TYR A 332 12.33 -7.40 -12.32
C TYR A 332 12.61 -6.90 -13.73
N PHE A 333 13.44 -5.87 -13.82
CA PHE A 333 13.91 -5.26 -15.06
C PHE A 333 15.40 -5.57 -15.22
N ALA A 334 15.75 -6.30 -16.27
CA ALA A 334 17.13 -6.59 -16.64
C ALA A 334 17.56 -5.71 -17.80
N GLU A 335 18.56 -4.85 -17.60
CA GLU A 335 19.04 -3.87 -18.58
C GLU A 335 20.57 -3.72 -18.44
N GLY A 336 21.33 -3.86 -19.55
CA GLY A 336 22.78 -3.67 -19.53
C GLY A 336 23.53 -4.58 -18.54
N GLY A 337 22.99 -5.77 -18.26
CA GLY A 337 23.55 -6.73 -17.29
C GLY A 337 23.19 -6.48 -15.83
N ALA A 338 22.47 -5.39 -15.51
CA ALA A 338 21.95 -5.13 -14.17
C ALA A 338 20.48 -5.57 -14.06
N VAL A 339 20.12 -6.22 -12.94
CA VAL A 339 18.72 -6.57 -12.62
C VAL A 339 18.23 -5.67 -11.48
N ARG A 340 17.10 -5.00 -11.68
CA ARG A 340 16.49 -4.11 -10.68
C ARG A 340 15.02 -4.48 -10.46
N GLN A 341 14.63 -4.56 -9.20
CA GLN A 341 13.22 -4.68 -8.84
C GLN A 341 12.56 -3.30 -8.92
N ARG A 342 11.37 -3.20 -9.52
CA ARG A 342 10.54 -1.99 -9.52
C ARG A 342 9.06 -2.34 -9.40
N ASN A 343 8.28 -1.50 -8.74
CA ASN A 343 6.83 -1.64 -8.74
C ASN A 343 6.25 -1.02 -10.03
N LEU A 344 5.24 -1.67 -10.61
CA LEU A 344 4.54 -1.15 -11.80
C LEU A 344 3.94 0.24 -11.54
N ALA A 345 3.39 0.46 -10.33
CA ALA A 345 2.79 1.72 -9.92
C ALA A 345 3.81 2.87 -9.71
N GLU A 346 5.10 2.53 -9.54
CA GLU A 346 6.18 3.52 -9.36
C GLU A 346 6.85 3.91 -10.68
N LEU A 347 6.45 3.29 -11.80
CA LEU A 347 6.99 3.64 -13.11
C LEU A 347 6.43 5.00 -13.55
N LYS A 348 7.32 5.82 -14.12
CA LYS A 348 6.90 7.02 -14.86
C LYS A 348 5.95 6.62 -16.00
N PRO A 349 4.99 7.50 -16.38
CA PRO A 349 4.02 7.20 -17.43
C PRO A 349 4.64 6.63 -18.72
N ASP A 350 5.76 7.18 -19.18
CA ASP A 350 6.46 6.71 -20.39
C ASP A 350 6.94 5.26 -20.24
N ALA A 351 7.53 4.92 -19.10
CA ALA A 351 8.04 3.57 -18.81
C ALA A 351 6.89 2.57 -18.62
N LEU A 352 5.80 3.00 -17.97
CA LEU A 352 4.59 2.20 -17.84
C LEU A 352 3.95 1.95 -19.22
N GLY A 353 3.90 2.96 -20.08
CA GLY A 353 3.43 2.86 -21.47
C GLY A 353 4.26 1.87 -22.29
N ALA A 354 5.59 1.88 -22.14
CA ALA A 354 6.47 0.92 -22.79
C ALA A 354 6.20 -0.53 -22.34
N VAL A 355 5.93 -0.75 -21.05
CA VAL A 355 5.54 -2.07 -20.52
C VAL A 355 4.18 -2.50 -21.07
N ILE A 356 3.17 -1.63 -20.98
CA ILE A 356 1.82 -1.89 -21.51
C ILE A 356 1.88 -2.29 -22.98
N LEU A 357 2.57 -1.50 -23.80
CA LEU A 357 2.72 -1.76 -25.23
C LEU A 357 3.44 -3.09 -25.50
N SER A 358 4.47 -3.40 -24.71
CA SER A 358 5.22 -4.66 -24.87
C SER A 358 4.34 -5.87 -24.56
N VAL A 359 3.54 -5.81 -23.49
CA VAL A 359 2.60 -6.87 -23.12
C VAL A 359 1.53 -7.05 -24.19
N LEU A 360 0.90 -5.97 -24.64
CA LEU A 360 -0.17 -6.02 -25.66
C LEU A 360 0.27 -6.66 -26.99
N LEU A 361 1.56 -6.52 -27.35
CA LEU A 361 2.11 -7.03 -28.60
C LEU A 361 2.68 -8.44 -28.49
N ASP A 362 3.07 -8.86 -27.29
CA ASP A 362 3.65 -10.18 -27.05
C ASP A 362 2.58 -11.24 -26.71
N THR A 363 1.41 -10.84 -26.22
CA THR A 363 0.32 -11.78 -25.91
C THR A 363 -0.18 -12.52 -27.15
N PRO A 364 -0.29 -13.87 -27.10
CA PRO A 364 -0.72 -14.68 -28.24
C PRO A 364 -2.21 -14.53 -28.57
N GLU A 365 -3.04 -14.21 -27.58
CA GLU A 365 -4.45 -13.90 -27.75
C GLU A 365 -4.63 -12.39 -27.88
N PRO A 366 -5.43 -11.92 -28.85
CA PRO A 366 -5.67 -10.49 -29.00
C PRO A 366 -6.42 -9.95 -27.78
N PRO A 367 -5.98 -8.82 -27.20
CA PRO A 367 -6.66 -8.21 -26.07
C PRO A 367 -8.07 -7.76 -26.46
N SER A 368 -8.98 -7.71 -25.48
CA SER A 368 -10.35 -7.27 -25.71
C SER A 368 -10.40 -5.83 -26.23
N LYS A 369 -11.54 -5.45 -26.81
CA LYS A 369 -11.73 -4.10 -27.35
C LYS A 369 -11.59 -3.04 -26.25
N GLU A 370 -12.04 -3.35 -25.05
CA GLU A 370 -12.01 -2.49 -23.87
C GLU A 370 -10.57 -2.27 -23.38
N VAL A 371 -9.74 -3.33 -23.36
CA VAL A 371 -8.32 -3.22 -23.03
C VAL A 371 -7.58 -2.36 -24.05
N ARG A 372 -7.89 -2.51 -25.34
CA ARG A 372 -7.31 -1.63 -26.39
C ARG A 372 -7.73 -0.17 -26.23
N GLN A 373 -9.02 0.08 -25.99
CA GLN A 373 -9.53 1.42 -25.72
C GLN A 373 -8.89 2.02 -24.46
N GLY A 374 -8.61 1.20 -23.46
CA GLY A 374 -7.86 1.59 -22.27
C GLY A 374 -6.43 2.02 -22.60
N ALA A 375 -5.74 1.27 -23.47
CA ALA A 375 -4.38 1.59 -23.89
C ALA A 375 -4.31 2.91 -24.68
N GLU A 376 -5.27 3.14 -25.57
CA GLU A 376 -5.42 4.41 -26.31
C GLU A 376 -5.74 5.58 -25.36
N ALA A 377 -6.65 5.37 -24.41
CA ALA A 377 -7.00 6.36 -23.39
C ALA A 377 -5.79 6.70 -22.51
N PHE A 378 -5.01 5.70 -22.08
CA PHE A 378 -3.80 5.87 -21.30
C PHE A 378 -2.75 6.68 -22.06
N ALA A 379 -2.50 6.33 -23.32
CA ALA A 379 -1.51 7.02 -24.15
C ALA A 379 -1.91 8.47 -24.42
N LYS A 380 -3.20 8.74 -24.65
CA LYS A 380 -3.73 10.10 -24.80
C LYS A 380 -3.63 10.91 -23.51
N ALA A 381 -4.00 10.33 -22.37
CA ALA A 381 -3.97 11.01 -21.07
C ALA A 381 -2.55 11.39 -20.62
N ASN A 382 -1.54 10.61 -21.02
CA ASN A 382 -0.15 10.83 -20.64
C ASN A 382 0.71 11.46 -21.75
N GLY A 383 0.12 11.84 -22.88
CA GLY A 383 0.84 12.49 -23.98
C GLY A 383 1.91 11.61 -24.62
N LEU A 384 1.60 10.34 -24.91
CA LEU A 384 2.51 9.33 -25.47
C LEU A 384 2.22 9.08 -26.97
N PRO A 385 2.66 9.95 -27.89
CA PRO A 385 2.33 9.85 -29.32
C PRO A 385 2.90 8.59 -29.98
N GLU A 386 4.08 8.14 -29.57
CA GLU A 386 4.71 6.94 -30.13
C GLU A 386 3.99 5.65 -29.73
N MET A 387 3.41 5.61 -28.52
CA MET A 387 2.55 4.51 -28.08
C MET A 387 1.27 4.51 -28.91
N MET A 388 0.65 5.67 -29.14
CA MET A 388 -0.53 5.79 -30.01
C MET A 388 -0.25 5.34 -31.45
N GLU A 389 0.90 5.71 -32.01
CA GLU A 389 1.31 5.29 -33.34
C GLU A 389 1.53 3.77 -33.41
N ALA A 390 2.18 3.19 -32.40
CA ALA A 390 2.40 1.74 -32.32
C ALA A 390 1.10 0.93 -32.17
N LEU A 391 0.12 1.45 -31.43
CA LEU A 391 -1.22 0.85 -31.31
C LEU A 391 -2.02 0.92 -32.62
N SER A 392 -1.84 1.99 -33.39
CA SER A 392 -2.55 2.24 -34.65
C SER A 392 -1.91 1.56 -35.87
N GLY A 393 -0.62 1.21 -35.79
CA GLY A 393 0.16 0.61 -36.87
C GLY A 393 -0.17 -0.85 -37.19
N PRO A 394 0.38 -1.43 -38.29
CA PRO A 394 0.10 -2.80 -38.72
C PRO A 394 0.55 -3.87 -37.71
N ALA A 395 1.46 -3.55 -36.79
CA ALA A 395 1.87 -4.42 -35.69
C ALA A 395 0.83 -4.52 -34.55
N GLY A 396 -0.10 -3.57 -34.44
CA GLY A 396 -1.16 -3.53 -33.42
C GLY A 396 -2.49 -4.19 -33.86
N ARG A 397 -2.61 -4.64 -35.11
CA ARG A 397 -3.80 -5.38 -35.57
C ARG A 397 -3.71 -6.85 -35.15
N PRO A 398 -4.79 -7.46 -34.63
CA PRO A 398 -4.83 -8.92 -34.47
C PRO A 398 -4.50 -9.54 -35.84
N ARG A 399 -3.63 -10.56 -35.88
CA ARG A 399 -3.57 -11.38 -37.10
C ARG A 399 -4.96 -12.01 -37.30
N PRO A 400 -5.48 -12.00 -38.54
CA PRO A 400 -6.82 -12.49 -38.84
C PRO A 400 -7.01 -13.96 -38.45
#